data_AF-A0A937T0J9-F1
#
_entry.id   AF-A0A937T0J9-F1
#
_cell.length_a   1.000
_cell.length_b   1.000
_cell.length_c   1.000
_cell.angle_alpha   90.00
_cell.angle_beta   90.00
_cell.angle_gamma   90.00
#
_symmetry.space_group_name_H-M   'P 1'
#
loop_
_entity.id
_entity.type
_entity.pdbx_description
1 polymer ?
#
loop_
_entity_poly.entity_id
_entity_poly.type
_entity_poly.pdbx_seq_one_letter_code
_entity_poly.pdbx_strand_id
1 'polypeptide(L)'
;MHRRWISAVFFLTCLGTLQASLASDPAVSDSLSQRWQRLANAGERLVSRELFWFAEAALENGSHAAEIEQAYAWAEEMQDHDPDSPTFGNFLWYRANPRPIDKNAVEFCMSTATVTWIHYRDRLTSAARVSLERMMRFGAEGLRRHRVGPNYTNIYLEKTWNMIGVGQAMDMLELRKEGEQMLEH
;
A
#
# COMPACT_ATOMS: atom_id res chain seq x y z
N MET A 1 -61.04 37.56 -26.72
CA MET A 1 -60.91 36.58 -25.62
C MET A 1 -59.46 36.56 -25.14
N HIS A 2 -59.29 36.93 -23.86
CA HIS A 2 -58.20 36.73 -22.90
C HIS A 2 -56.71 36.68 -23.29
N ARG A 3 -56.02 37.76 -22.88
CA ARG A 3 -54.65 37.78 -22.29
C ARG A 3 -54.47 36.68 -21.24
N ARG A 4 -53.27 36.06 -21.19
CA ARG A 4 -52.56 35.75 -19.94
C ARG A 4 -51.04 35.89 -20.10
N TRP A 5 -50.48 36.70 -19.20
CA TRP A 5 -49.08 36.81 -18.84
C TRP A 5 -48.66 35.59 -18.02
N ILE A 6 -47.35 35.27 -17.94
CA ILE A 6 -46.55 35.16 -16.70
C ILE A 6 -45.20 34.46 -16.94
N SER A 7 -44.16 35.23 -16.62
CA SER A 7 -42.88 34.91 -15.98
C SER A 7 -41.84 34.00 -16.63
N ALA A 8 -40.72 34.68 -16.93
CA ALA A 8 -39.37 34.16 -16.92
C ALA A 8 -39.06 33.41 -15.60
N VAL A 9 -38.47 32.23 -15.73
CA VAL A 9 -37.78 31.53 -14.65
C VAL A 9 -36.29 31.66 -14.93
N PHE A 10 -35.63 32.53 -14.18
CA PHE A 10 -34.18 32.54 -14.04
C PHE A 10 -33.78 31.26 -13.30
N PHE A 11 -33.20 30.28 -14.00
CA PHE A 11 -32.42 29.25 -13.34
C PHE A 11 -31.03 29.81 -13.07
N LEU A 12 -30.88 30.40 -11.88
CA LEU A 12 -29.58 30.63 -11.26
C LEU A 12 -29.08 29.26 -10.76
N THR A 13 -28.47 28.44 -11.62
CA THR A 13 -27.66 27.34 -11.13
C THR A 13 -26.35 27.91 -10.64
N CYS A 14 -26.28 28.16 -9.33
CA CYS A 14 -25.03 28.30 -8.61
C CYS A 14 -24.23 26.99 -8.78
N LEU A 15 -23.39 26.94 -9.82
CA LEU A 15 -22.25 26.04 -9.88
C LEU A 15 -21.22 26.59 -8.88
N GLY A 16 -21.53 26.45 -7.60
CA GLY A 16 -20.52 26.49 -6.56
C GLY A 16 -19.70 25.22 -6.69
N THR A 17 -18.60 25.28 -7.41
CA THR A 17 -17.54 24.28 -7.26
C THR A 17 -17.02 24.42 -5.84
N LEU A 18 -17.53 23.60 -4.92
CA LEU A 18 -16.80 23.26 -3.71
C LEU A 18 -15.55 22.50 -4.16
N GLN A 19 -14.50 23.24 -4.52
CA GLN A 19 -13.15 22.73 -4.36
C GLN A 19 -12.93 22.65 -2.85
N ALA A 20 -13.28 21.51 -2.27
CA ALA A 20 -12.69 21.12 -1.00
C ALA A 20 -11.18 21.11 -1.25
N SER A 21 -10.50 22.14 -0.76
CA SER A 21 -9.04 22.15 -0.69
C SER A 21 -8.64 20.93 0.13
N LEU A 22 -8.02 19.94 -0.52
CA LEU A 22 -7.32 18.82 0.10
C LEU A 22 -6.03 19.32 0.77
N ALA A 23 -6.07 20.45 1.47
CA ALA A 23 -4.94 20.87 2.27
C ALA A 23 -4.84 19.89 3.44
N SER A 24 -3.74 19.13 3.48
CA SER A 24 -3.38 18.28 4.61
C SER A 24 -3.42 19.08 5.91
N ASP A 25 -3.95 18.49 6.99
CA ASP A 25 -3.86 19.08 8.33
C ASP A 25 -2.37 19.34 8.66
N PRO A 26 -1.97 20.59 8.98
CA PRO A 26 -0.58 20.94 9.28
C PRO A 26 0.05 20.05 10.37
N ALA A 27 -0.72 19.71 11.41
CA ALA A 27 -0.21 18.86 12.50
C ALA A 27 0.10 17.43 12.03
N VAL A 28 -0.70 16.91 11.09
CA VAL A 28 -0.46 15.60 10.49
C VAL A 28 0.74 15.66 9.54
N SER A 29 0.85 16.72 8.73
CA SER A 29 1.98 16.95 7.85
C SER A 29 3.31 17.04 8.62
N ASP A 30 3.34 17.74 9.75
CA ASP A 30 4.53 17.85 10.62
C ASP A 30 4.91 16.50 11.22
N SER A 31 3.92 15.72 11.67
CA SER A 31 4.14 14.36 12.19
C SER A 31 4.69 13.41 11.13
N LEU A 32 4.20 13.49 9.89
CA LEU A 32 4.72 12.73 8.75
C LEU A 32 6.14 13.17 8.39
N SER A 33 6.45 14.47 8.42
CA SER A 33 7.81 14.98 8.19
C SER A 33 8.80 14.45 9.22
N GLN A 34 8.41 14.43 10.51
CA GLN A 34 9.22 13.86 11.58
C GLN A 34 9.40 12.36 11.41
N ARG A 35 8.34 11.64 11.01
CA ARG A 35 8.42 10.21 10.72
C ARG A 35 9.39 9.94 9.57
N TRP A 36 9.32 10.71 8.49
CA TRP A 36 10.25 10.61 7.37
C TRP A 36 11.70 10.84 7.82
N GLN A 37 11.97 11.90 8.60
CA GLN A 37 13.30 12.14 9.14
C GLN A 37 13.84 10.97 9.97
N ARG A 38 12.98 10.30 10.75
CA ARG A 38 13.40 9.10 11.50
C ARG A 38 13.77 7.95 10.56
N LEU A 39 12.98 7.71 9.51
CA LEU A 39 13.26 6.67 8.52
C LEU A 39 14.56 6.96 7.76
N ALA A 40 14.73 8.19 7.28
CA ALA A 40 15.92 8.63 6.56
C ALA A 40 17.20 8.50 7.40
N ASN A 41 17.10 8.65 8.72
CA ASN A 41 18.22 8.53 9.66
C ASN A 41 18.34 7.13 10.31
N ALA A 42 17.48 6.18 9.97
CA ALA A 42 17.46 4.87 10.63
C ALA A 42 18.69 4.01 10.27
N GLY A 43 19.27 4.24 9.08
CA GLY A 43 20.43 3.50 8.58
C GLY A 43 20.17 2.00 8.55
N GLU A 44 21.06 1.24 9.18
CA GLU A 44 20.95 -0.22 9.33
C GLU A 44 19.70 -0.70 10.07
N ARG A 45 19.13 0.15 10.94
CA ARG A 45 17.93 -0.17 11.74
C ARG A 45 16.62 0.08 11.00
N LEU A 46 16.66 0.52 9.74
CA LEU A 46 15.46 0.74 8.94
C LEU A 46 14.65 -0.56 8.84
N VAL A 47 13.35 -0.48 9.17
CA VAL A 47 12.42 -1.62 9.10
C VAL A 47 11.57 -1.51 7.85
N SER A 48 11.53 -2.56 7.02
CA SER A 48 10.79 -2.57 5.76
C SER A 48 9.33 -2.17 5.92
N ARG A 49 8.64 -2.74 6.92
CA ARG A 49 7.23 -2.43 7.22
C ARG A 49 6.96 -0.94 7.43
N GLU A 50 7.88 -0.21 8.08
CA GLU A 50 7.66 1.20 8.39
C GLU A 50 7.65 2.08 7.13
N LEU A 51 8.32 1.64 6.05
CA LEU A 51 8.31 2.31 4.75
C LEU A 51 6.90 2.27 4.13
N PHE A 52 6.25 1.12 4.17
CA PHE A 52 4.89 0.95 3.67
C PHE A 52 3.87 1.75 4.50
N TRP A 53 3.98 1.71 5.83
CA TRP A 53 3.14 2.50 6.73
C TRP A 53 3.30 4.00 6.54
N PHE A 54 4.53 4.47 6.33
CA PHE A 54 4.76 5.88 6.01
C PHE A 54 4.08 6.26 4.70
N ALA A 55 4.27 5.45 3.64
CA ALA A 55 3.73 5.74 2.33
C ALA A 55 2.19 5.80 2.33
N GLU A 56 1.54 4.82 2.96
CA GLU A 56 0.08 4.80 3.13
C GLU A 56 -0.44 6.06 3.83
N ALA A 57 0.14 6.41 4.99
CA ALA A 57 -0.29 7.56 5.76
C ALA A 57 -0.03 8.89 5.02
N ALA A 58 1.08 8.98 4.27
CA ALA A 58 1.37 10.13 3.44
C ALA A 58 0.38 10.31 2.29
N LEU A 59 -0.04 9.20 1.64
CA LEU A 59 -1.03 9.19 0.55
C LEU A 59 -2.44 9.50 1.02
N GLU A 60 -2.83 9.00 2.19
CA GLU A 60 -4.10 9.33 2.84
C GLU A 60 -4.22 10.86 3.00
N ASN A 61 -3.12 11.51 3.37
CA ASN A 61 -3.01 12.96 3.56
C ASN A 61 -2.64 13.75 2.28
N GLY A 62 -2.45 13.09 1.14
CA GLY A 62 -2.10 13.76 -0.13
C GLY A 62 -0.77 14.51 -0.10
N SER A 63 0.25 13.97 0.57
CA SER A 63 1.52 14.65 0.87
C SER A 63 2.75 13.77 0.55
N HIS A 64 3.95 14.36 0.64
CA HIS A 64 5.24 13.65 0.63
C HIS A 64 5.50 12.72 -0.57
N ALA A 65 5.07 13.15 -1.77
CA ALA A 65 5.18 12.32 -2.98
C ALA A 65 6.62 11.85 -3.27
N ALA A 66 7.62 12.71 -3.07
CA ALA A 66 9.03 12.37 -3.30
C ALA A 66 9.55 11.38 -2.26
N GLU A 67 9.15 11.53 -1.00
CA GLU A 67 9.52 10.63 0.08
C GLU A 67 8.84 9.27 -0.05
N ILE A 68 7.61 9.21 -0.58
CA ILE A 68 6.94 7.94 -0.93
C ILE A 68 7.74 7.19 -1.99
N GLU A 69 8.17 7.86 -3.06
CA GLU A 69 9.03 7.25 -4.08
C GLU A 69 10.32 6.70 -3.47
N GLN A 70 10.98 7.48 -2.61
CA GLN A 70 12.20 7.05 -1.96
C GLN A 70 11.97 5.89 -0.97
N ALA A 71 10.86 5.90 -0.23
CA ALA A 71 10.48 4.83 0.68
C ALA A 71 10.25 3.51 -0.08
N TYR A 72 9.60 3.55 -1.23
CA TYR A 72 9.41 2.36 -2.07
C TYR A 72 10.69 1.90 -2.74
N ALA A 73 11.57 2.80 -3.19
CA ALA A 73 12.88 2.41 -3.67
C ALA A 73 13.68 1.65 -2.59
N TRP A 74 13.66 2.14 -1.33
CA TRP A 74 14.28 1.45 -0.20
C TRP A 74 13.62 0.12 0.15
N ALA A 75 12.30 0.03 0.06
CA ALA A 75 11.58 -1.21 0.29
C ALA A 75 11.90 -2.26 -0.77
N GLU A 76 12.02 -1.84 -2.03
CA GLU A 76 12.39 -2.68 -3.17
C GLU A 76 13.83 -3.18 -3.03
N GLU A 77 14.78 -2.33 -2.62
CA GLU A 77 16.15 -2.75 -2.26
C GLU A 77 16.18 -3.81 -1.14
N MET A 78 15.21 -3.75 -0.23
CA MET A 78 15.06 -4.70 0.87
C MET A 78 14.27 -5.95 0.48
N GLN A 79 13.74 -6.06 -0.74
CA GLN A 79 13.02 -7.23 -1.22
C GLN A 79 13.97 -8.23 -1.90
N ASP A 80 13.73 -9.51 -1.65
CA ASP A 80 14.46 -10.60 -2.30
C ASP A 80 13.96 -10.79 -3.74
N HIS A 81 14.85 -10.50 -4.69
CA HIS A 81 14.58 -10.56 -6.13
C HIS A 81 15.13 -11.81 -6.81
N ASP A 82 15.82 -12.69 -6.08
CA ASP A 82 16.41 -13.89 -6.65
C ASP A 82 15.32 -14.99 -6.78
N PRO A 83 14.88 -15.36 -7.99
CA PRO A 83 13.82 -16.36 -8.17
C PRO A 83 14.19 -17.74 -7.61
N ASP A 84 15.49 -18.05 -7.52
CA ASP A 84 16.02 -19.31 -6.98
C ASP A 84 16.16 -19.27 -5.46
N SER A 85 16.03 -18.10 -4.83
CA SER A 85 16.10 -17.95 -3.38
C SER A 85 14.89 -18.61 -2.69
N PRO A 86 15.09 -19.34 -1.58
CA PRO A 86 13.97 -19.89 -0.80
C PRO A 86 13.07 -18.79 -0.20
N THR A 87 13.52 -17.54 -0.18
CA THR A 87 12.78 -16.38 0.32
C THR A 87 12.40 -15.38 -0.78
N PHE A 88 12.48 -15.75 -2.05
CA PHE A 88 12.06 -14.90 -3.18
C PHE A 88 10.74 -14.19 -2.89
N GLY A 89 10.71 -12.87 -3.08
CA GLY A 89 9.55 -12.02 -2.84
C GLY A 89 9.34 -11.58 -1.38
N ASN A 90 10.09 -12.14 -0.42
CA ASN A 90 10.08 -11.68 0.97
C ASN A 90 11.01 -10.48 1.17
N PHE A 91 10.91 -9.83 2.33
CA PHE A 91 11.66 -8.62 2.67
C PHE A 91 12.67 -8.88 3.79
N LEU A 92 13.77 -8.13 3.78
CA LEU A 92 14.58 -7.91 4.97
C LEU A 92 13.70 -7.26 6.04
N TRP A 93 13.68 -7.81 7.26
CA TRP A 93 13.02 -7.13 8.38
C TRP A 93 13.75 -5.82 8.72
N TYR A 94 15.06 -5.93 9.02
CA TYR A 94 15.97 -4.79 9.15
C TYR A 94 16.87 -4.69 7.91
N ARG A 95 17.19 -3.47 7.47
CA ARG A 95 18.14 -3.25 6.36
C ARG A 95 19.50 -3.90 6.59
N ALA A 96 19.94 -4.02 7.85
CA ALA A 96 21.19 -4.70 8.21
C ALA A 96 21.20 -6.21 7.95
N ASN A 97 20.02 -6.83 7.80
CA ASN A 97 19.94 -8.29 7.65
C ASN A 97 20.58 -8.70 6.31
N PRO A 98 21.46 -9.71 6.29
CA PRO A 98 22.14 -10.13 5.07
C PRO A 98 21.21 -10.84 4.07
N ARG A 99 20.02 -11.25 4.53
CA ARG A 99 18.97 -11.94 3.75
C ARG A 99 17.65 -11.91 4.54
N PRO A 100 16.49 -12.21 3.93
CA PRO A 100 15.24 -12.34 4.66
C PRO A 100 15.33 -13.50 5.66
N ILE A 101 15.45 -13.16 6.95
CA ILE A 101 15.47 -14.13 8.06
C ILE A 101 14.11 -14.23 8.75
N ASP A 102 13.37 -13.13 8.79
CA ASP A 102 11.99 -13.10 9.26
C ASP A 102 11.09 -13.45 8.07
N LYS A 103 10.38 -14.56 8.18
CA LYS A 103 9.49 -15.02 7.12
C LYS A 103 8.17 -14.24 7.10
N ASN A 104 7.82 -13.56 8.20
CA ASN A 104 6.58 -12.80 8.35
C ASN A 104 6.65 -11.42 7.68
N ALA A 105 7.85 -10.98 7.24
CA ALA A 105 8.04 -9.64 6.71
C ALA A 105 7.19 -9.38 5.46
N VAL A 106 7.01 -10.40 4.61
CA VAL A 106 6.14 -10.32 3.43
C VAL A 106 4.69 -10.09 3.83
N GLU A 107 4.17 -10.77 4.86
CA GLU A 107 2.79 -10.55 5.31
C GLU A 107 2.58 -9.11 5.78
N PHE A 108 3.51 -8.59 6.58
CA PHE A 108 3.40 -7.23 7.11
C PHE A 108 3.55 -6.14 6.05
N CYS A 109 4.39 -6.35 5.04
CA CYS A 109 4.59 -5.38 3.97
C CYS A 109 3.46 -5.43 2.95
N MET A 110 3.05 -6.64 2.55
CA MET A 110 1.96 -6.82 1.58
C MET A 110 0.62 -6.39 2.11
N SER A 111 0.44 -6.39 3.44
CA SER A 111 -0.84 -5.96 3.98
C SER A 111 -1.11 -4.48 3.70
N THR A 112 -0.15 -3.62 4.05
CA THR A 112 -0.23 -2.19 3.71
C THR A 112 -0.10 -1.90 2.22
N ALA A 113 0.72 -2.66 1.48
CA ALA A 113 0.82 -2.49 0.03
C ALA A 113 -0.53 -2.71 -0.67
N THR A 114 -1.27 -3.74 -0.23
CA THR A 114 -2.60 -4.06 -0.75
C THR A 114 -3.60 -2.94 -0.49
N VAL A 115 -3.66 -2.43 0.75
CA VAL A 115 -4.53 -1.28 1.08
C VAL A 115 -4.16 -0.07 0.22
N THR A 116 -2.86 0.21 0.10
CA THR A 116 -2.37 1.33 -0.70
C THR A 116 -2.78 1.21 -2.17
N TRP A 117 -2.66 0.03 -2.75
CA TRP A 117 -3.06 -0.20 -4.14
C TRP A 117 -4.57 -0.04 -4.35
N ILE A 118 -5.40 -0.58 -3.45
CA ILE A 118 -6.86 -0.52 -3.57
C ILE A 118 -7.37 0.92 -3.42
N HIS A 119 -6.85 1.67 -2.45
CA HIS A 119 -7.43 2.96 -2.07
C HIS A 119 -6.69 4.18 -2.61
N TYR A 120 -5.39 4.06 -2.86
CA TYR A 120 -4.52 5.21 -3.12
C TYR A 120 -3.66 5.09 -4.38
N ARG A 121 -3.79 4.01 -5.17
CA ARG A 121 -3.03 3.83 -6.42
C ARG A 121 -3.07 5.06 -7.32
N ASP A 122 -4.23 5.70 -7.44
CA ASP A 122 -4.41 6.88 -8.31
C ASP A 122 -3.73 8.15 -7.81
N ARG A 123 -3.30 8.17 -6.54
CA ARG A 123 -2.55 9.27 -5.93
C ARG A 123 -1.03 9.07 -5.98
N LEU A 124 -0.58 7.86 -6.26
CA LEU A 124 0.85 7.58 -6.47
C LEU A 124 1.35 8.30 -7.71
N THR A 125 2.60 8.77 -7.65
CA THR A 125 3.34 9.14 -8.84
C THR A 125 3.53 7.91 -9.74
N SER A 126 3.86 8.13 -11.01
CA SER A 126 4.10 7.02 -11.94
C SER A 126 5.24 6.10 -11.48
N ALA A 127 6.31 6.66 -10.92
CA ALA A 127 7.45 5.90 -10.42
C ALA A 127 7.06 5.05 -9.20
N ALA A 128 6.41 5.65 -8.20
CA ALA A 128 5.96 4.94 -7.01
C ALA A 128 4.95 3.84 -7.34
N ARG A 129 4.04 4.09 -8.30
CA ARG A 129 3.08 3.08 -8.76
C ARG A 129 3.76 1.88 -9.39
N VAL A 130 4.73 2.09 -10.28
CA VAL A 130 5.47 1.01 -10.93
C VAL A 130 6.28 0.19 -9.93
N SER A 131 6.93 0.85 -8.96
CA SER A 131 7.68 0.18 -7.89
C SER A 131 6.75 -0.66 -7.01
N LEU A 132 5.64 -0.07 -6.53
CA LEU A 132 4.64 -0.80 -5.74
C LEU A 132 4.06 -2.01 -6.48
N GLU A 133 3.71 -1.83 -7.76
CA GLU A 133 3.20 -2.93 -8.59
C GLU A 133 4.18 -4.10 -8.64
N ARG A 134 5.46 -3.80 -8.91
CA ARG A 134 6.51 -4.82 -8.99
C ARG A 134 6.72 -5.53 -7.65
N MET A 135 6.81 -4.75 -6.56
CA MET A 135 6.96 -5.31 -5.22
C MET A 135 5.79 -6.21 -4.82
N MET A 136 4.55 -5.84 -5.19
CA MET A 136 3.37 -6.67 -4.96
C MET A 136 3.39 -7.95 -5.79
N ARG A 137 3.89 -7.91 -7.03
CA ARG A 137 4.04 -9.13 -7.86
C ARG A 137 5.06 -10.10 -7.29
N PHE A 138 6.19 -9.61 -6.78
CA PHE A 138 7.15 -10.48 -6.08
C PHE A 138 6.61 -10.91 -4.72
N GLY A 139 5.94 -10.02 -4.00
CA GLY A 139 5.32 -10.32 -2.71
C GLY A 139 4.25 -11.42 -2.81
N ALA A 140 3.50 -11.51 -3.91
CA ALA A 140 2.60 -12.62 -4.18
C ALA A 140 3.30 -14.00 -4.14
N GLU A 141 4.50 -14.08 -4.73
CA GLU A 141 5.32 -15.29 -4.69
C GLU A 141 5.92 -15.53 -3.30
N GLY A 142 6.35 -14.47 -2.61
CA GLY A 142 6.81 -14.54 -1.22
C GLY A 142 5.73 -15.08 -0.28
N LEU A 143 4.50 -14.57 -0.43
CA LEU A 143 3.33 -15.07 0.28
C LEU A 143 3.17 -16.57 0.02
N ARG A 144 3.11 -17.03 -1.25
CA ARG A 144 2.97 -18.46 -1.57
C ARG A 144 4.05 -19.34 -0.96
N ARG A 145 5.31 -18.90 -1.00
CA ARG A 145 6.47 -19.67 -0.50
C ARG A 145 6.48 -19.78 1.03
N HIS A 146 5.92 -18.80 1.74
CA HIS A 146 5.87 -18.85 3.20
C HIS A 146 4.81 -19.86 3.69
N ARG A 147 5.29 -20.98 4.25
CA ARG A 147 4.42 -22.01 4.85
C ARG A 147 4.04 -21.63 6.27
N VAL A 148 2.76 -21.31 6.46
CA VAL A 148 2.19 -20.94 7.76
C VAL A 148 1.01 -21.87 8.04
N GLY A 149 1.00 -22.52 9.19
CA GLY A 149 -0.11 -23.37 9.62
C GLY A 149 -1.15 -22.61 10.45
N PRO A 150 -2.40 -23.10 10.56
CA PRO A 150 -3.50 -22.40 11.26
C PRO A 150 -3.23 -22.18 12.76
N ASN A 151 -2.35 -22.98 13.37
CA ASN A 151 -1.91 -22.81 14.76
C ASN A 151 -1.09 -21.53 14.99
N TYR A 152 -0.52 -20.95 13.93
CA TYR A 152 0.12 -19.63 13.99
C TYR A 152 -0.87 -18.55 13.56
N THR A 153 -1.92 -18.38 14.37
CA THR A 153 -3.19 -17.76 13.97
C THR A 153 -3.05 -16.36 13.36
N ASN A 154 -2.25 -15.47 13.96
CA ASN A 154 -2.12 -14.09 13.49
C ASN A 154 -1.48 -14.03 12.09
N ILE A 155 -0.38 -14.75 11.86
CA ILE A 155 0.29 -14.77 10.56
C ILE A 155 -0.52 -15.57 9.55
N TYR A 156 -1.20 -16.64 9.98
CA TYR A 156 -2.08 -17.40 9.10
C TYR A 156 -3.20 -16.52 8.54
N LEU A 157 -3.91 -15.78 9.40
CA LEU A 157 -4.98 -14.88 8.96
C LEU A 157 -4.45 -13.71 8.12
N GLU A 158 -3.29 -13.15 8.48
CA GLU A 158 -2.69 -12.06 7.70
C GLU A 158 -2.27 -12.53 6.31
N LYS A 159 -1.63 -13.72 6.20
CA LYS A 159 -1.32 -14.36 4.93
C LYS A 159 -2.58 -14.65 4.11
N THR A 160 -3.62 -15.22 4.72
CA THR A 160 -4.91 -15.48 4.06
C THR A 160 -5.49 -14.21 3.47
N TRP A 161 -5.57 -13.15 4.27
CA TRP A 161 -6.08 -11.86 3.81
C TRP A 161 -5.22 -11.27 2.69
N ASN A 162 -3.90 -11.34 2.82
CA ASN A 162 -2.97 -10.86 1.80
C ASN A 162 -3.12 -11.62 0.48
N MET A 163 -3.26 -12.94 0.50
CA MET A 163 -3.43 -13.73 -0.72
C MET A 163 -4.72 -13.36 -1.46
N ILE A 164 -5.82 -13.17 -0.72
CA ILE A 164 -7.10 -12.70 -1.27
C ILE A 164 -6.96 -11.27 -1.79
N GLY A 165 -6.42 -10.37 -0.97
CA GLY A 165 -6.35 -8.94 -1.22
C GLY A 165 -5.40 -8.60 -2.38
N VAL A 166 -4.17 -9.10 -2.37
CA VAL A 166 -3.21 -8.98 -3.49
C VAL A 166 -3.81 -9.64 -4.73
N GLY A 167 -4.41 -10.82 -4.58
CA GLY A 167 -5.04 -11.56 -5.67
C GLY A 167 -6.12 -10.76 -6.38
N GLN A 168 -6.98 -10.08 -5.63
CA GLN A 168 -8.01 -9.19 -6.18
C GLN A 168 -7.41 -7.88 -6.73
N ALA A 169 -6.48 -7.25 -6.01
CA ALA A 169 -5.88 -5.98 -6.38
C ALA A 169 -5.09 -6.04 -7.70
N MET A 170 -4.49 -7.20 -7.99
CA MET A 170 -3.57 -7.41 -9.11
C MET A 170 -4.14 -8.35 -10.19
N ASP A 171 -5.43 -8.66 -10.13
CA ASP A 171 -6.12 -9.61 -11.03
C ASP A 171 -5.45 -10.99 -11.11
N MET A 172 -4.90 -11.48 -10.00
CA MET A 172 -4.27 -12.80 -9.86
C MET A 172 -5.26 -13.82 -9.30
N LEU A 173 -6.14 -14.34 -10.16
CA LEU A 173 -7.23 -15.24 -9.79
C LEU A 173 -6.79 -16.44 -8.93
N GLU A 174 -5.69 -17.09 -9.30
CA GLU A 174 -5.23 -18.29 -8.57
C GLU A 174 -4.71 -17.95 -7.17
N LEU A 175 -4.01 -16.82 -6.99
CA LEU A 175 -3.56 -16.38 -5.66
C LEU A 175 -4.75 -16.11 -4.74
N ARG A 176 -5.79 -15.46 -5.27
CA ARG A 176 -7.03 -15.21 -4.55
C ARG A 176 -7.70 -16.51 -4.12
N LYS A 177 -7.86 -17.47 -5.04
CA LYS A 177 -8.48 -18.78 -4.74
C LYS A 177 -7.71 -19.55 -3.68
N GLU A 178 -6.38 -19.57 -3.76
CA GLU A 178 -5.53 -20.19 -2.75
C GLU A 178 -5.76 -19.57 -1.36
N GLY A 179 -5.90 -18.24 -1.29
CA GLY A 179 -6.25 -17.54 -0.05
C GLY A 179 -7.67 -17.88 0.45
N GLU A 180 -8.67 -17.92 -0.44
CA GLU A 180 -10.05 -18.31 -0.08
C GLU A 180 -10.10 -19.74 0.51
N GLN A 181 -9.35 -20.68 -0.08
CA GLN A 181 -9.22 -22.06 0.41
C GLN A 181 -8.61 -22.15 1.82
N MET A 182 -7.74 -21.20 2.20
CA MET A 182 -7.18 -21.18 3.56
C MET A 182 -8.24 -20.99 4.65
N LEU A 183 -9.42 -20.44 4.32
CA LEU A 183 -10.54 -20.27 5.25
C LEU A 183 -11.42 -21.53 5.38
N GLU A 184 -11.18 -22.55 4.56
CA GLU A 184 -11.97 -23.80 4.54
C GLU A 184 -11.35 -24.90 5.43
N HIS A 185 -10.21 -24.62 6.07
CA HIS A 185 -9.49 -25.51 6.98
C HIS A 185 -9.97 -25.40 8.43
#